data_AF-A0A383DLC9-F1
#
_entry.id   AF-A0A383DLC9-F1
#
_cell.length_a   1.000
_cell.length_b   1.000
_cell.length_c   1.000
_cell.angle_alpha   90.00
_cell.angle_beta   90.00
_cell.angle_gamma   90.00
#
_symmetry.space_group_name_H-M   'P 1'
#
loop_
_entity.id
_entity.type
_entity.pdbx_description
1 polymer ?
#
loop_
_entity_poly.entity_id
_entity_poly.type
_entity_poly.pdbx_seq_one_letter_code
_entity_poly.pdbx_strand_id
1 'polypeptide(L)'
;MSVEDRETYDRLLELIFIDWDGAICSCKQALPMSWEQIAELSQDDLVEIGAHTMSHTPLTCQSDLDSHNEILQSKLDLEARIGSPVMHFAYPYGMHGSREREIVEAGFQTAVTTWPGNLHHAHASSLEALPRIAITDDILKGDYLSLMTTGVRPFVENSFSKVMRFD
;
A
#
# COMPACT_ATOMS: atom_id res chain seq x y z
N MET A 1 5.30 -10.50 22.78
CA MET A 1 5.20 -11.48 21.68
C MET A 1 5.04 -12.85 22.29
N SER A 2 3.87 -13.49 22.18
CA SER A 2 3.80 -14.94 22.32
C SER A 2 4.46 -15.56 21.09
N VAL A 3 4.97 -16.79 21.23
CA VAL A 3 5.66 -17.53 20.15
C VAL A 3 4.71 -17.78 18.96
N GLU A 4 3.40 -17.79 19.20
CA GLU A 4 2.33 -18.09 18.25
C GLU A 4 2.12 -17.00 17.17
N ASP A 5 2.37 -15.72 17.49
CA ASP A 5 2.18 -14.61 16.54
C ASP A 5 3.29 -14.57 15.47
N ARG A 6 4.50 -14.99 15.83
CA ARG A 6 5.66 -14.98 14.92
C ARG A 6 5.58 -16.10 13.90
N GLU A 7 5.15 -17.29 14.32
CA GLU A 7 5.00 -18.44 13.42
C GLU A 7 3.86 -18.22 12.41
N THR A 8 2.80 -17.52 12.82
CA THR A 8 1.70 -17.11 11.94
C THR A 8 2.16 -16.05 10.93
N TYR A 9 3.00 -15.11 11.37
CA TYR A 9 3.62 -14.11 10.50
C TYR A 9 4.57 -14.73 9.47
N ASP A 10 5.45 -15.62 9.92
CA ASP A 10 6.40 -16.34 9.06
C ASP A 10 5.62 -17.18 8.02
N ARG A 11 4.51 -17.83 8.42
CA ARG A 11 3.59 -18.50 7.48
C ARG A 11 2.90 -17.55 6.52
N LEU A 12 2.50 -16.35 6.93
CA LEU A 12 1.89 -15.37 6.02
C LEU A 12 2.90 -14.86 5.00
N LEU A 13 4.15 -14.62 5.42
CA LEU A 13 5.24 -14.30 4.51
C LEU A 13 5.49 -15.48 3.57
N GLU A 14 5.59 -16.71 4.07
CA GLU A 14 5.68 -17.90 3.22
C GLU A 14 4.49 -18.00 2.27
N LEU A 15 3.26 -17.72 2.69
CA LEU A 15 2.05 -17.81 1.85
C LEU A 15 1.95 -16.70 0.78
N ILE A 16 2.44 -15.50 1.10
CA ILE A 16 2.46 -14.36 0.17
C ILE A 16 3.65 -14.47 -0.78
N PHE A 17 4.75 -15.05 -0.31
CA PHE A 17 5.97 -15.35 -1.05
C PHE A 17 6.09 -16.85 -1.40
N ILE A 18 4.96 -17.56 -1.58
CA ILE A 18 4.81 -19.04 -1.67
C ILE A 18 5.62 -19.74 -2.76
N ASP A 19 6.31 -18.96 -3.60
CA ASP A 19 7.14 -19.46 -4.68
C ASP A 19 8.57 -18.89 -4.63
N TRP A 20 9.04 -18.44 -3.45
CA TRP A 20 10.45 -18.11 -3.24
C TRP A 20 11.28 -19.33 -2.84
N ASP A 21 11.07 -20.42 -3.56
CA ASP A 21 11.72 -21.71 -3.34
C ASP A 21 13.06 -21.76 -4.07
N GLY A 22 13.94 -20.78 -3.85
CA GLY A 22 15.35 -20.77 -4.29
C GLY A 22 15.64 -20.92 -5.79
N ALA A 23 14.61 -21.13 -6.62
CA ALA A 23 14.66 -21.27 -8.05
C ALA A 23 14.10 -19.97 -8.66
N ILE A 24 14.85 -18.90 -8.47
CA ILE A 24 14.75 -17.73 -9.33
C ILE A 24 14.83 -18.26 -10.76
N CYS A 25 13.74 -18.17 -11.54
CA CYS A 25 13.89 -18.17 -12.99
C CYS A 25 14.97 -17.13 -13.26
N SER A 26 16.12 -17.56 -13.76
CA SER A 26 17.28 -16.69 -14.02
C SER A 26 16.94 -15.49 -14.92
N CYS A 27 15.72 -15.48 -15.45
CA CYS A 27 15.12 -14.46 -16.29
C CYS A 27 14.55 -13.23 -15.56
N LYS A 28 14.24 -13.27 -14.25
CA LYS A 28 13.59 -12.12 -13.56
C LYS A 28 13.99 -11.98 -12.07
N GLN A 29 15.21 -11.52 -11.81
CA GLN A 29 15.53 -10.82 -10.57
C GLN A 29 15.00 -9.38 -10.68
N ALA A 30 13.72 -9.15 -10.37
CA ALA A 30 13.24 -7.79 -10.16
C ALA A 30 13.61 -7.39 -8.72
N LEU A 31 14.86 -6.97 -8.54
CA LEU A 31 15.30 -6.32 -7.31
C LEU A 31 14.48 -5.03 -7.09
N PRO A 32 14.33 -4.55 -5.84
CA PRO A 32 13.79 -3.21 -5.61
C PRO A 32 14.61 -2.17 -6.39
N MET A 33 13.99 -1.05 -6.71
CA MET A 33 14.68 0.06 -7.38
C MET A 33 15.90 0.51 -6.57
N SER A 34 17.00 0.78 -7.26
CA SER A 34 18.17 1.37 -6.60
C SER A 34 17.90 2.82 -6.22
N TRP A 35 18.69 3.36 -5.28
CA TRP A 35 18.58 4.77 -4.89
C TRP A 35 18.81 5.72 -6.07
N GLU A 36 19.70 5.36 -6.99
CA GLU A 36 19.96 6.14 -8.20
C GLU A 36 18.73 6.16 -9.11
N GLN A 37 18.04 5.03 -9.28
CA GLN A 37 16.81 4.96 -10.07
C GLN A 37 15.66 5.73 -9.42
N ILE A 38 15.52 5.65 -8.09
CA ILE A 38 14.52 6.42 -7.34
C ILE A 38 14.79 7.93 -7.49
N ALA A 39 16.05 8.36 -7.34
CA ALA A 39 16.43 9.76 -7.50
C ALA A 39 16.27 10.26 -8.94
N GLU A 40 16.51 9.41 -9.94
CA GLU A 40 16.26 9.72 -11.35
C GLU A 40 14.76 9.92 -11.61
N LEU A 41 13.93 8.95 -11.19
CA LEU A 41 12.48 9.03 -11.37
C LEU A 41 11.87 10.22 -10.62
N SER A 42 12.40 10.59 -9.45
CA SER A 42 11.90 11.72 -8.68
C SER A 42 12.13 13.08 -9.34
N GLN A 43 12.89 13.16 -10.45
CA GLN A 43 13.05 14.39 -11.24
C GLN A 43 12.04 14.51 -12.38
N ASP A 44 11.22 13.48 -12.63
CA ASP A 44 10.20 13.49 -13.67
C ASP A 44 8.88 14.00 -13.09
N ASP A 45 8.33 15.08 -13.68
CA ASP A 45 7.05 15.68 -13.26
C ASP A 45 5.84 14.72 -13.37
N LEU A 46 5.98 13.60 -14.07
CA LEU A 46 4.96 12.56 -14.19
C LEU A 46 5.02 11.50 -13.08
N VAL A 47 6.04 11.55 -12.22
CA VAL A 47 6.28 10.54 -11.18
C VAL A 47 6.24 11.17 -9.79
N GLU A 48 5.44 10.57 -8.92
CA GLU A 48 5.37 10.90 -7.50
C GLU A 48 5.91 9.73 -6.68
N ILE A 49 6.84 10.00 -5.75
CA ILE A 49 7.42 8.98 -4.86
C ILE A 49 6.69 8.99 -3.52
N GLY A 50 5.92 7.94 -3.26
CA GLY A 50 5.25 7.70 -1.97
C GLY A 50 6.00 6.74 -1.05
N ALA A 51 5.66 6.75 0.23
CA ALA A 51 6.22 5.85 1.24
C ALA A 51 5.41 4.55 1.38
N HIS A 52 6.09 3.45 1.74
CA HIS A 52 5.47 2.12 1.88
C HIS A 52 6.08 1.29 3.03
N THR A 53 6.34 1.96 4.15
CA THR A 53 7.10 1.46 5.32
C THR A 53 8.56 1.12 5.01
N MET A 54 9.33 0.76 6.05
CA MET A 54 10.75 0.42 5.93
C MET A 54 10.92 -1.02 5.46
N SER A 55 10.11 -1.94 6.01
CA SER A 55 10.31 -3.39 5.85
C SER A 55 9.10 -4.13 5.27
N HIS A 56 8.05 -3.41 4.85
CA HIS A 56 6.79 -4.01 4.37
C HIS A 56 6.12 -4.94 5.42
N THR A 57 6.25 -4.58 6.70
CA THR A 57 5.62 -5.30 7.81
C THR A 57 4.12 -5.01 7.93
N PRO A 58 3.28 -5.97 8.36
CA PRO A 58 1.89 -5.73 8.70
C PRO A 58 1.83 -4.88 9.97
N LEU A 59 1.61 -3.57 9.78
CA LEU A 59 1.68 -2.56 10.84
C LEU A 59 0.78 -2.89 12.04
N THR A 60 -0.42 -3.41 11.81
CA THR A 60 -1.37 -3.77 12.87
C THR A 60 -0.86 -4.84 13.84
N CYS A 61 0.16 -5.61 13.45
CA CYS A 61 0.80 -6.62 14.29
C CYS A 61 2.02 -6.09 15.06
N GLN A 62 2.42 -4.84 14.79
CA GLN A 62 3.58 -4.21 15.41
C GLN A 62 3.19 -3.45 16.68
N SER A 63 4.21 -3.15 17.50
CA SER A 63 4.04 -2.22 18.62
C SER A 63 3.78 -0.79 18.12
N ASP A 64 3.34 0.10 19.01
CA ASP A 64 3.10 1.50 18.66
C ASP A 64 4.39 2.19 18.19
N LEU A 65 5.49 1.94 18.92
CA LEU A 65 6.80 2.48 18.58
C LEU A 65 7.32 1.95 17.24
N ASP A 66 7.17 0.64 17.01
CA ASP A 66 7.65 0.03 15.76
C ASP A 66 6.81 0.51 14.56
N SER A 67 5.50 0.62 14.71
CA SER A 67 4.61 1.17 13.66
C SER A 67 4.97 2.61 13.32
N HIS A 68 5.22 3.42 14.34
CA HIS A 68 5.64 4.82 14.17
C HIS A 68 6.98 4.91 13.44
N ASN A 69 7.96 4.09 13.81
CA ASN A 69 9.26 4.05 13.16
C ASN A 69 9.17 3.56 11.71
N GLU A 70 8.44 2.47 11.46
CA GLU A 70 8.22 1.93 10.11
C GLU A 70 7.60 2.96 9.18
N ILE A 71 6.61 3.72 9.65
CA ILE A 71 5.92 4.72 8.84
C ILE A 71 6.79 5.97 8.64
N LEU A 72 7.23 6.63 9.71
CA LEU A 72 7.88 7.93 9.59
C LEU A 72 9.33 7.84 9.10
N GLN A 73 10.08 6.81 9.47
CA GLN A 73 11.46 6.68 8.99
C GLN A 73 11.50 6.44 7.48
N SER A 74 10.52 5.71 6.92
CA SER A 74 10.43 5.48 5.47
C SER A 74 10.28 6.79 4.70
N LYS A 75 9.49 7.72 5.22
CA LYS A 75 9.36 9.08 4.69
C LYS A 75 10.67 9.85 4.80
N LEU A 76 11.28 9.91 5.99
CA LEU A 76 12.50 10.68 6.22
C LEU A 76 13.66 10.20 5.34
N ASP A 77 13.81 8.89 5.18
CA ASP A 77 14.86 8.31 4.36
C ASP A 77 14.65 8.64 2.87
N LEU A 78 13.41 8.58 2.38
CA LEU A 78 13.07 8.98 1.02
C LEU A 78 13.33 10.48 0.79
N GLU A 79 12.82 11.35 1.67
CA GLU A 79 12.98 12.81 1.57
C GLU A 79 14.46 13.21 1.59
N ALA A 80 15.28 12.57 2.43
CA ALA A 80 16.72 12.81 2.48
C ALA A 80 17.44 12.42 1.18
N ARG A 81 16.91 11.45 0.43
CA ARG A 81 17.50 10.94 -0.81
C ARG A 81 17.06 11.71 -2.05
N ILE A 82 15.78 12.06 -2.12
CA ILE A 82 15.19 12.73 -3.31
C ILE A 82 15.16 14.26 -3.17
N GLY A 83 15.38 14.80 -1.95
CA GLY A 83 15.42 16.23 -1.70
C GLY A 83 14.07 16.94 -1.80
N SER A 84 12.97 16.18 -1.84
CA SER A 84 11.59 16.68 -2.00
C SER A 84 10.67 16.01 -0.98
N PRO A 85 9.58 16.67 -0.56
CA PRO A 85 8.62 16.10 0.39
C PRO A 85 7.95 14.82 -0.12
N VAL A 86 7.76 13.83 0.75
CA VAL A 86 6.99 12.61 0.46
C VAL A 86 5.61 12.74 1.07
N MET A 87 4.59 12.88 0.22
CA MET A 87 3.26 13.32 0.66
C MET A 87 2.24 12.18 0.76
N HIS A 88 2.53 11.02 0.17
CA HIS A 88 1.57 9.91 0.04
C HIS A 88 2.12 8.63 0.65
N PHE A 89 1.22 7.82 1.21
CA PHE A 89 1.56 6.55 1.85
C PHE A 89 0.72 5.39 1.33
N ALA A 90 1.27 4.17 1.32
CA ALA A 90 0.52 2.95 1.07
C ALA A 90 0.69 1.97 2.24
N TYR A 91 -0.39 1.39 2.74
CA TYR A 91 -0.30 0.39 3.80
C TYR A 91 0.14 -0.98 3.23
N PRO A 92 1.17 -1.64 3.78
CA PRO A 92 1.47 -3.03 3.46
C PRO A 92 0.23 -3.90 3.64
N TYR A 93 -0.08 -4.71 2.62
CA TYR A 93 -1.28 -5.55 2.56
C TYR A 93 -2.63 -4.81 2.67
N GLY A 94 -2.62 -3.46 2.72
CA GLY A 94 -3.78 -2.63 3.01
C GLY A 94 -4.24 -2.65 4.47
N MET A 95 -3.48 -3.29 5.36
CA MET A 95 -3.84 -3.49 6.77
C MET A 95 -3.50 -2.25 7.59
N HIS A 96 -4.49 -1.74 8.31
CA HIS A 96 -4.38 -0.56 9.16
C HIS A 96 -5.46 -0.59 10.24
N GLY A 97 -5.22 0.07 11.36
CA GLY A 97 -6.21 0.39 12.38
C GLY A 97 -6.23 1.89 12.66
N SER A 98 -6.89 2.30 13.75
CA SER A 98 -6.93 3.71 14.17
C SER A 98 -5.54 4.27 14.45
N ARG A 99 -4.66 3.47 15.06
CA ARG A 99 -3.27 3.86 15.34
C ARG A 99 -2.50 4.24 14.09
N GLU A 100 -2.48 3.36 13.07
CA GLU A 100 -1.72 3.62 11.83
C GLU A 100 -2.26 4.85 11.10
N ARG A 101 -3.59 5.00 11.09
CA ARG A 101 -4.26 6.16 10.47
C ARG A 101 -3.87 7.47 11.14
N GLU A 102 -3.86 7.51 12.48
CA GLU A 102 -3.43 8.71 13.23
C GLU A 102 -1.97 9.08 12.91
N ILE A 103 -1.07 8.09 12.82
CA ILE A 103 0.34 8.32 12.46
C ILE A 103 0.44 8.86 11.02
N VAL A 104 -0.32 8.28 10.10
CA VAL A 104 -0.32 8.68 8.69
C VAL A 104 -0.92 10.07 8.50
N GLU A 105 -2.04 10.39 9.14
CA GLU A 105 -2.69 11.70 9.08
C GLU A 105 -1.76 12.83 9.58
N ALA A 106 -0.92 12.54 10.58
CA ALA A 106 0.06 13.49 11.08
C ALA A 106 1.27 13.70 10.13
N GLY A 107 1.56 12.73 9.26
CA GLY A 107 2.79 12.69 8.44
C GLY A 107 2.59 12.84 6.92
N PHE A 108 1.39 12.59 6.41
CA PHE A 108 1.10 12.48 4.97
C PHE A 108 -0.22 13.18 4.62
N GLN A 109 -0.38 13.56 3.35
CA GLN A 109 -1.63 14.14 2.84
C GLN A 109 -2.68 13.08 2.53
N THR A 110 -2.26 11.92 2.03
CA THR A 110 -3.18 10.82 1.73
C THR A 110 -2.51 9.48 1.97
N ALA A 111 -3.31 8.45 2.20
CA ALA A 111 -2.85 7.07 2.11
C ALA A 111 -3.85 6.14 1.44
N VAL A 112 -3.33 5.06 0.86
CA VAL A 112 -4.11 4.08 0.10
C VAL A 112 -4.07 2.70 0.74
N THR A 113 -5.20 2.02 0.69
CA THR A 113 -5.40 0.65 1.17
C THR A 113 -5.39 -0.35 0.00
N THR A 114 -5.69 -1.62 0.24
CA THR A 114 -5.96 -2.62 -0.80
C THR A 114 -7.45 -2.86 -1.01
N TRP A 115 -8.32 -2.12 -0.32
CA TRP A 115 -9.76 -2.29 -0.44
C TRP A 115 -10.24 -1.89 -1.83
N PRO A 116 -10.96 -2.78 -2.54
CA PRO A 116 -11.43 -2.51 -3.89
C PRO A 116 -12.54 -1.46 -3.86
N GLY A 117 -12.38 -0.37 -4.60
CA GLY A 117 -13.41 0.66 -4.69
C GLY A 117 -13.02 1.90 -5.46
N ASN A 118 -14.01 2.73 -5.75
CA ASN A 118 -13.84 4.03 -6.38
C ASN A 118 -13.88 5.14 -5.34
N LEU A 119 -13.31 6.29 -5.69
CA LEU A 119 -13.42 7.47 -4.85
C LEU A 119 -14.82 8.10 -4.96
N HIS A 120 -15.35 8.52 -3.81
CA HIS A 120 -16.59 9.26 -3.67
C HIS A 120 -16.31 10.53 -2.86
N HIS A 121 -17.16 11.56 -3.01
CA HIS A 121 -16.99 12.83 -2.31
C HIS A 121 -16.85 12.68 -0.79
N ALA A 122 -17.51 11.70 -0.19
CA ALA A 122 -17.42 11.45 1.24
C ALA A 122 -16.03 10.95 1.70
N HIS A 123 -15.15 10.48 0.81
CA HIS A 123 -13.75 10.21 1.19
C HIS A 123 -12.92 11.46 1.47
N ALA A 124 -13.41 12.65 1.12
CA ALA A 124 -12.74 13.90 1.47
C ALA A 124 -12.62 14.14 2.99
N SER A 125 -13.38 13.40 3.82
CA SER A 125 -13.26 13.45 5.28
C SER A 125 -12.34 12.38 5.88
N SER A 126 -11.71 11.54 5.06
CA SER A 126 -10.77 10.49 5.49
C SER A 126 -9.82 10.16 4.33
N LEU A 127 -8.74 10.95 4.23
CA LEU A 127 -7.75 10.84 3.17
C LEU A 127 -6.66 9.80 3.52
N GLU A 128 -6.60 9.38 4.77
CA GLU A 128 -5.66 8.42 5.33
C GLU A 128 -6.03 6.96 5.08
N ALA A 129 -7.14 6.66 4.39
CA ALA A 129 -7.58 5.29 4.10
C ALA A 129 -8.35 5.17 2.76
N LEU A 130 -7.77 5.65 1.66
CA LEU A 130 -8.44 5.65 0.35
C LEU A 130 -8.47 4.24 -0.29
N PRO A 131 -9.59 3.85 -0.93
CA PRO A 131 -9.68 2.59 -1.68
C PRO A 131 -8.88 2.66 -2.99
N ARG A 132 -8.58 1.49 -3.57
CA ARG A 132 -7.91 1.36 -4.86
C ARG A 132 -8.65 0.42 -5.81
N ILE A 133 -8.32 0.53 -7.09
CA ILE A 133 -8.66 -0.48 -8.09
C ILE A 133 -7.38 -1.28 -8.34
N ALA A 134 -7.37 -2.56 -7.95
CA ALA A 134 -6.29 -3.46 -8.33
C ALA A 134 -6.33 -3.68 -9.85
N ILE A 135 -5.17 -3.67 -10.51
CA ILE A 135 -5.04 -4.03 -11.92
C ILE A 135 -4.32 -5.37 -11.98
N THR A 136 -5.02 -6.38 -12.48
CA THR A 136 -4.51 -7.75 -12.67
C THR A 136 -4.73 -8.19 -14.12
N ASP A 137 -4.06 -9.25 -14.56
CA ASP A 137 -4.19 -9.76 -15.93
C ASP A 137 -5.63 -10.09 -16.33
N ASP A 138 -6.46 -10.51 -15.38
CA ASP A 138 -7.87 -10.79 -15.63
C ASP A 138 -8.70 -9.51 -15.82
N ILE A 139 -8.31 -8.40 -15.17
CA ILE A 139 -8.99 -7.10 -15.26
C ILE A 139 -8.74 -6.43 -16.61
N LEU A 140 -7.67 -6.80 -17.31
CA LEU A 140 -7.35 -6.29 -18.65
C LEU A 140 -8.13 -7.00 -19.77
N LYS A 141 -8.90 -8.05 -19.45
CA LYS A 141 -9.70 -8.79 -20.44
C LYS A 141 -11.08 -8.16 -20.60
N GLY A 142 -11.46 -7.84 -21.84
CA GLY A 142 -12.79 -7.33 -22.17
C GLY A 142 -13.13 -6.00 -21.49
N ASP A 143 -14.39 -5.80 -21.13
CA ASP A 143 -14.88 -4.55 -20.54
C ASP A 143 -14.62 -4.42 -19.03
N TYR A 144 -13.83 -5.34 -18.45
CA TYR A 144 -13.69 -5.44 -17.00
C TYR A 144 -13.06 -4.19 -16.37
N LEU A 145 -12.02 -3.62 -17.00
CA LEU A 145 -11.43 -2.35 -16.58
C LEU A 145 -12.47 -1.22 -16.58
N SER A 146 -13.31 -1.14 -17.62
CA SER A 146 -14.38 -0.14 -17.72
C SER A 146 -15.40 -0.29 -16.58
N LEU A 147 -15.79 -1.52 -16.24
CA LEU A 147 -16.68 -1.79 -15.12
C LEU A 147 -16.07 -1.42 -13.76
N MET A 148 -14.75 -1.55 -13.60
CA MET A 148 -14.04 -1.11 -12.40
C MET A 148 -13.94 0.43 -12.34
N THR A 149 -13.56 1.10 -13.42
CA THR A 149 -13.35 2.57 -13.42
C THR A 149 -14.66 3.35 -13.32
N THR A 150 -15.75 2.84 -13.88
CA THR A 150 -17.11 3.40 -13.71
C THR A 150 -17.70 3.15 -12.33
N GLY A 151 -17.12 2.20 -11.57
CA GLY A 151 -17.58 1.80 -10.24
C GLY A 151 -18.78 0.86 -10.23
N VAL A 152 -19.27 0.41 -11.40
CA VAL A 152 -20.36 -0.57 -11.48
C VAL A 152 -19.96 -1.88 -10.81
N ARG A 153 -18.73 -2.35 -11.05
CA ARG A 153 -18.28 -3.64 -10.49
C ARG A 153 -18.13 -3.59 -8.97
N PRO A 154 -17.38 -2.64 -8.36
CA PRO A 154 -17.33 -2.51 -6.91
C PRO A 154 -18.70 -2.28 -6.26
N PHE A 155 -19.61 -1.56 -6.92
CA PHE A 155 -20.97 -1.36 -6.43
C PHE A 155 -21.77 -2.66 -6.37
N VAL A 156 -21.70 -3.50 -7.41
CA VAL A 156 -22.38 -4.81 -7.44
C VAL A 156 -21.75 -5.76 -6.42
N GLU A 157 -20.43 -5.83 -6.33
CA GLU A 157 -19.72 -6.68 -5.37
C GLU A 157 -20.00 -6.26 -3.92
N ASN A 158 -20.18 -4.96 -3.68
CA ASN A 158 -20.57 -4.41 -2.39
C ASN A 158 -22.10 -4.34 -2.22
N SER A 159 -22.83 -5.33 -2.76
CA SER A 159 -24.29 -5.50 -2.58
C SER A 159 -25.11 -4.25 -2.92
N PHE A 160 -24.80 -3.61 -4.04
CA PHE A 160 -25.44 -2.37 -4.51
C PHE A 160 -25.30 -1.20 -3.52
N SER A 161 -24.18 -1.16 -2.80
CA SER A 161 -23.80 -0.05 -1.92
C SER A 161 -22.46 0.53 -2.36
N LYS A 162 -22.29 1.84 -2.17
CA LYS A 162 -20.98 2.47 -2.37
C LYS A 162 -19.97 1.91 -1.38
N VAL A 163 -18.74 1.71 -1.81
CA VAL A 163 -17.65 1.33 -0.91
C VAL A 163 -17.27 2.58 -0.12
N MET A 164 -17.78 2.67 1.10
CA MET A 164 -17.53 3.75 2.06
C MET A 164 -17.04 3.09 3.35
N ARG A 165 -15.74 2.80 3.42
CA ARG A 165 -15.13 2.21 4.63
C ARG A 165 -14.20 3.23 5.24
N PHE A 166 -14.48 3.57 6.49
CA PHE A 166 -13.76 4.57 7.26
C PHE A 166 -13.25 3.99 8.59
N ASP A 167 -13.37 2.68 8.78
CA ASP A 167 -13.14 1.94 10.01
C ASP A 167 -12.60 0.53 9.75
#